data_AF-A0A2N1RBL4-F1
#
_entry.id   AF-A0A2N1RBL4-F1
#
_cell.length_a   1.000
_cell.length_b   1.000
_cell.length_c   1.000
_cell.angle_alpha   90.00
_cell.angle_beta   90.00
_cell.angle_gamma   90.00
#
_symmetry.space_group_name_H-M   'P 1'
#
loop_
_entity.id
_entity.type
_entity.pdbx_description
1 polymer ?
#
loop_
_entity_poly.entity_id
_entity_poly.type
_entity_poly.pdbx_seq_one_letter_code
_entity_poly.pdbx_strand_id
1 'polypeptide(L)'
;MEKLVLSFQPKRKISQSRWTTSGCKGYSLQVTMTHLISEHAGILYPSDLQELGELITSKWRAGDLPPLKPLRGLPAAIIVPHASYTHCLPQLRQAFSSTFEVQPELIAVLAPLHRPCLREDADKGRSIFCPESSLWETPGGKIELALSSMDALAEALATDFDRNDCYFQEEYAIELLLPFCLRRFPSVPLLPILADLNGEAGWLAASKVLKHVSAAHPKTLIIISSNPDSSCGNGWIHALDQISNSLEWIPGGQSPPITATKEWI
;
A
#
# COMPACT_ATOMS: atom_id res chain seq x y z
N MET A 1 55.39 -3.43 -4.74
CA MET A 1 54.11 -2.86 -4.24
C MET A 1 53.15 -2.82 -5.42
N GLU A 2 52.46 -3.94 -5.65
CA GLU A 2 51.48 -4.10 -6.73
C GLU A 2 50.15 -3.46 -6.33
N LYS A 3 49.60 -2.60 -7.20
CA LYS A 3 48.26 -2.03 -7.06
C LYS A 3 47.26 -2.99 -7.67
N LEU A 4 46.41 -3.59 -6.84
CA LEU A 4 45.24 -4.35 -7.25
C LEU A 4 44.13 -3.35 -7.65
N VAL A 5 43.80 -3.28 -8.94
CA VAL A 5 42.62 -2.55 -9.44
C VAL A 5 41.54 -3.59 -9.73
N LEU A 6 40.52 -3.65 -8.87
CA LEU A 6 39.34 -4.49 -9.08
C LEU A 6 38.42 -3.78 -10.07
N SER A 7 38.20 -4.40 -11.24
CA SER A 7 37.22 -3.98 -12.24
C SER A 7 35.87 -4.65 -11.97
N PHE A 8 34.81 -3.85 -11.91
CA PHE A 8 33.44 -4.30 -11.75
C PHE A 8 32.80 -4.51 -13.14
N GLN A 9 32.24 -5.68 -13.40
CA GLN A 9 31.46 -5.98 -14.60
C GLN A 9 30.04 -6.37 -14.16
N PRO A 10 28.98 -5.66 -14.56
CA PRO A 10 27.62 -6.09 -14.27
C PRO A 10 27.21 -7.18 -15.27
N LYS A 11 27.02 -8.41 -14.78
CA LYS A 11 26.29 -9.46 -15.50
C LYS A 11 24.89 -9.57 -14.91
N ARG A 12 23.87 -9.16 -15.67
CA ARG A 12 22.61 -9.92 -15.84
C ARG A 12 21.80 -9.34 -17.00
N LYS A 13 21.48 -10.20 -17.96
CA LYS A 13 20.70 -9.90 -19.16
C LYS A 13 19.23 -9.71 -18.76
N ILE A 14 18.66 -8.55 -19.08
CA ILE A 14 17.22 -8.31 -19.09
C ILE A 14 16.63 -9.20 -20.19
N SER A 15 15.67 -10.06 -19.86
CA SER A 15 14.93 -10.85 -20.86
C SER A 15 13.83 -9.98 -21.47
N GLN A 16 14.02 -9.54 -22.71
CA GLN A 16 12.98 -8.91 -23.51
C GLN A 16 12.14 -10.00 -24.20
N SER A 17 10.84 -10.08 -23.91
CA SER A 17 9.91 -10.87 -24.71
C SER A 17 9.39 -10.00 -25.87
N ARG A 18 9.53 -10.50 -27.10
CA ARG A 18 9.17 -9.79 -28.34
C ARG A 18 7.86 -10.36 -28.88
N TRP A 19 6.78 -9.58 -28.83
CA TRP A 19 5.56 -9.86 -29.57
C TRP A 19 5.48 -8.88 -30.75
N THR A 20 5.44 -9.40 -31.98
CA THR A 20 5.24 -8.61 -33.19
C THR A 20 3.82 -8.79 -33.69
N THR A 21 3.00 -7.74 -33.61
CA THR A 21 1.80 -7.64 -34.45
C THR A 21 2.21 -7.02 -35.79
N SER A 22 1.80 -7.67 -36.88
CA SER A 22 2.12 -7.22 -38.23
C SER A 22 1.03 -6.27 -38.72
N GLY A 23 1.46 -5.13 -39.29
CA GLY A 23 0.64 -4.33 -40.20
C GLY A 23 0.08 -3.03 -39.63
N CYS A 24 0.92 -1.99 -39.54
CA CYS A 24 0.67 -0.62 -40.03
C CYS A 24 1.91 0.23 -39.74
N LYS A 25 2.40 0.98 -40.74
CA LYS A 25 3.48 1.95 -40.56
C LYS A 25 2.95 3.13 -39.74
N GLY A 26 3.54 3.38 -38.58
CA GLY A 26 3.34 4.60 -37.82
C GLY A 26 3.44 4.36 -36.31
N TYR A 27 4.66 4.51 -35.78
CA TYR A 27 5.00 4.55 -34.35
C TYR A 27 4.40 3.43 -33.49
N SER A 28 5.14 2.33 -33.31
CA SER A 28 4.92 1.46 -32.16
C SER A 28 5.41 2.21 -30.92
N LEU A 29 4.50 2.82 -30.16
CA LEU A 29 4.78 3.17 -28.78
C LEU A 29 5.08 1.85 -28.05
N GLN A 30 6.35 1.58 -27.79
CA GLN A 30 6.71 0.56 -26.82
C GLN A 30 6.33 1.12 -25.46
N VAL A 31 5.09 0.84 -25.03
CA VAL A 31 4.71 1.04 -23.63
C VAL A 31 5.49 0.00 -22.84
N THR A 32 6.64 0.40 -22.32
CA THR A 32 7.35 -0.40 -21.32
C THR A 32 6.45 -0.40 -20.10
N MET A 33 5.75 -1.51 -19.83
CA MET A 33 5.03 -1.66 -18.58
C MET A 33 6.08 -1.66 -17.47
N THR A 34 6.13 -0.57 -16.71
CA THR A 34 6.92 -0.49 -15.48
C THR A 34 6.22 -1.31 -14.41
N HIS A 35 7.01 -2.15 -13.74
CA HIS A 35 6.58 -3.03 -12.68
C HIS A 35 7.32 -2.65 -11.40
N LEU A 36 6.59 -2.47 -10.30
CA LEU A 36 7.16 -2.53 -8.97
C LEU A 36 7.43 -3.99 -8.60
N ILE A 37 8.49 -4.22 -7.84
CA ILE A 37 8.84 -5.53 -7.28
C ILE A 37 8.87 -5.35 -5.76
N SER A 38 8.32 -6.31 -5.03
CA SER A 38 8.44 -6.39 -3.58
C SER A 38 9.90 -6.57 -3.17
N GLU A 39 10.43 -5.63 -2.39
CA GLU A 39 11.82 -5.63 -1.93
C GLU A 39 11.98 -6.15 -0.48
N HIS A 40 10.87 -6.28 0.26
CA HIS A 40 10.88 -6.58 1.70
C HIS A 40 10.48 -8.02 2.05
N ALA A 41 10.19 -8.83 1.03
CA ALA A 41 9.95 -10.27 1.17
C ALA A 41 11.20 -11.00 1.71
N GLY A 42 10.99 -11.92 2.64
CA GLY A 42 12.06 -12.61 3.38
C GLY A 42 12.64 -11.82 4.55
N ILE A 43 12.26 -10.54 4.71
CA ILE A 43 12.68 -9.68 5.83
C ILE A 43 11.49 -9.41 6.76
N LEU A 44 10.41 -8.85 6.20
CA LEU A 44 9.24 -8.43 6.99
C LEU A 44 8.09 -9.43 6.93
N TYR A 45 8.06 -10.26 5.90
CA TYR A 45 7.09 -11.35 5.68
C TYR A 45 7.75 -12.45 4.83
N PRO A 46 7.25 -13.69 4.80
CA PRO A 46 7.90 -14.77 4.06
C PRO A 46 7.95 -14.53 2.54
N SER A 47 9.09 -14.87 1.94
CA SER A 47 9.26 -14.92 0.48
C SER A 47 8.81 -16.26 -0.11
N ASP A 48 8.68 -17.31 0.70
CA ASP A 48 8.13 -18.59 0.26
C ASP A 48 6.61 -18.53 0.12
N LEU A 49 6.10 -18.90 -1.06
CA LEU A 49 4.67 -18.82 -1.39
C LEU A 49 3.82 -19.75 -0.52
N GLN A 50 4.32 -20.93 -0.18
CA GLN A 50 3.58 -21.90 0.61
C GLN A 50 3.48 -21.42 2.07
N GLU A 51 4.60 -21.02 2.66
CA GLU A 51 4.65 -20.44 4.00
C GLU A 51 3.74 -19.20 4.11
N LEU A 52 3.84 -18.29 3.14
CA LEU A 52 3.00 -17.09 3.08
C LEU A 52 1.51 -17.45 3.00
N GLY A 53 1.17 -18.42 2.15
CA GLY A 53 -0.20 -18.93 2.04
C GLY A 53 -0.72 -19.50 3.36
N GLU A 54 0.07 -20.33 4.04
CA GLU A 54 -0.30 -20.91 5.33
C GLU A 54 -0.49 -19.85 6.42
N LEU A 55 0.39 -18.84 6.47
CA LEU A 55 0.28 -17.72 7.42
C LEU A 55 -0.90 -16.79 7.14
N ILE A 56 -1.41 -16.69 5.92
CA ILE A 56 -2.59 -15.85 5.65
C ILE A 56 -3.89 -16.65 5.80
N THR A 57 -3.86 -17.96 5.51
CA THR A 57 -5.07 -18.79 5.35
C THR A 57 -5.37 -19.74 6.49
N SER A 58 -4.40 -20.04 7.37
CA SER A 58 -4.64 -21.06 8.39
C SER A 58 -5.85 -20.69 9.22
N LYS A 59 -6.74 -21.67 9.46
CA LYS A 59 -7.79 -21.59 10.50
C LYS A 59 -7.22 -20.90 11.74
N TRP A 60 -8.05 -20.09 12.40
CA TRP A 60 -7.70 -19.37 13.62
C TRP A 60 -6.80 -20.22 14.52
N ARG A 61 -5.57 -19.78 14.72
CA ARG A 61 -4.56 -20.44 15.54
C ARG A 61 -4.67 -19.98 16.99
N ALA A 62 -4.05 -20.74 17.89
CA ALA A 62 -3.82 -20.25 19.25
C ALA A 62 -3.02 -18.94 19.18
N GLY A 63 -3.56 -17.87 19.76
CA GLY A 63 -3.00 -16.51 19.70
C GLY A 63 -3.64 -15.59 18.65
N ASP A 64 -4.50 -16.09 17.76
CA ASP A 64 -5.29 -15.21 16.89
C ASP A 64 -6.35 -14.46 17.71
N LEU A 65 -6.49 -13.16 17.42
CA LEU A 65 -7.50 -12.30 18.04
C LEU A 65 -8.89 -12.66 17.50
N PRO A 66 -9.97 -12.56 18.29
CA PRO A 66 -11.32 -12.92 17.83
C PRO A 66 -11.72 -12.14 16.56
N PRO A 67 -12.46 -12.74 15.62
CA PRO A 67 -12.84 -12.05 14.39
C PRO A 67 -13.66 -10.80 14.71
N LEU A 68 -13.48 -9.77 13.89
CA LEU A 68 -14.26 -8.53 14.01
C LEU A 68 -15.63 -8.72 13.36
N LYS A 69 -16.56 -7.84 13.71
CA LYS A 69 -17.87 -7.77 13.05
C LYS A 69 -17.65 -7.61 11.53
N PRO A 70 -18.36 -8.35 10.66
CA PRO A 70 -18.26 -8.16 9.22
C PRO A 70 -18.71 -6.75 8.81
N LEU A 71 -17.99 -6.15 7.88
CA LEU A 71 -18.42 -4.97 7.13
C LEU A 71 -19.71 -5.32 6.38
N ARG A 72 -20.69 -4.40 6.38
CA ARG A 72 -22.03 -4.64 5.82
C ARG A 72 -22.24 -3.98 4.46
N GLY A 73 -21.40 -3.01 4.10
CA GLY A 73 -21.48 -2.32 2.82
C GLY A 73 -20.15 -1.75 2.38
N LEU A 74 -20.15 -1.15 1.19
CA LEU A 74 -19.07 -0.35 0.65
C LEU A 74 -19.63 1.04 0.28
N PRO A 75 -18.81 2.11 0.32
CA PRO A 75 -17.39 2.09 0.66
C PRO A 75 -17.18 1.84 2.16
N ALA A 76 -16.07 1.18 2.50
CA ALA A 76 -15.73 0.87 3.89
C ALA A 76 -14.23 0.99 4.13
N ALA A 77 -13.85 1.14 5.40
CA ALA A 77 -12.46 1.25 5.80
C ALA A 77 -12.08 0.25 6.91
N ILE A 78 -10.87 -0.29 6.83
CA ILE A 78 -10.20 -0.98 7.93
C ILE A 78 -8.88 -0.27 8.25
N ILE A 79 -8.50 -0.26 9.52
CA ILE A 79 -7.20 0.24 9.97
C ILE A 79 -6.36 -0.95 10.42
N VAL A 80 -5.14 -1.04 9.91
CA VAL A 80 -4.23 -2.17 10.15
C VAL A 80 -2.81 -1.69 10.46
N PRO A 81 -2.08 -2.37 11.36
CA PRO A 81 -0.66 -2.11 11.55
C PRO A 81 0.18 -2.62 10.37
N HIS A 82 1.42 -2.14 10.27
CA HIS A 82 2.41 -2.55 9.26
C HIS A 82 3.79 -2.84 9.85
N ALA A 83 3.83 -3.44 11.04
CA ALA A 83 5.05 -4.09 11.51
C ALA A 83 5.29 -5.40 10.72
N SER A 84 6.43 -6.06 10.94
CA SER A 84 6.66 -7.37 10.35
C SER A 84 5.61 -8.39 10.80
N TYR A 85 5.39 -9.44 10.00
CA TYR A 85 4.40 -10.49 10.29
C TYR A 85 4.65 -11.18 11.63
N THR A 86 5.89 -11.23 12.10
CA THR A 86 6.21 -11.77 13.44
C THR A 86 5.59 -10.96 14.58
N HIS A 87 5.25 -9.68 14.35
CA HIS A 87 4.71 -8.78 15.36
C HIS A 87 3.22 -8.53 15.20
N CYS A 88 2.73 -8.34 13.97
CA CYS A 88 1.36 -7.85 13.76
C CYS A 88 0.44 -8.77 12.96
N LEU A 89 0.86 -10.02 12.67
CA LEU A 89 0.03 -10.98 11.92
C LEU A 89 -1.34 -11.25 12.56
N PRO A 90 -1.49 -11.39 13.90
CA PRO A 90 -2.80 -11.58 14.52
C PRO A 90 -3.78 -10.42 14.26
N GLN A 91 -3.29 -9.18 14.30
CA GLN A 91 -4.07 -7.96 14.04
C GLN A 91 -4.44 -7.86 12.56
N LEU A 92 -3.51 -8.17 11.65
CA LEU A 92 -3.78 -8.23 10.22
C LEU A 92 -4.89 -9.23 9.91
N ARG A 93 -4.76 -10.47 10.40
CA ARG A 93 -5.80 -11.51 10.23
C ARG A 93 -7.14 -11.06 10.78
N GLN A 94 -7.15 -10.53 11.99
CA GLN A 94 -8.37 -10.04 12.64
C GLN A 94 -9.06 -8.94 11.81
N ALA A 95 -8.32 -7.94 11.34
CA ALA A 95 -8.89 -6.86 10.54
C ALA A 95 -9.43 -7.37 9.19
N PHE A 96 -8.65 -8.16 8.45
CA PHE A 96 -9.09 -8.74 7.18
C PHE A 96 -10.28 -9.69 7.33
N SER A 97 -10.50 -10.28 8.51
CA SER A 97 -11.71 -11.10 8.77
C SER A 97 -13.01 -10.32 8.65
N SER A 98 -13.01 -9.02 8.93
CA SER A 98 -14.19 -8.16 8.76
C SER A 98 -14.60 -8.02 7.29
N THR A 99 -13.69 -8.31 6.35
CA THR A 99 -13.90 -8.09 4.92
C THR A 99 -14.54 -9.30 4.21
N PHE A 100 -14.85 -10.39 4.93
CA PHE A 100 -15.34 -11.64 4.30
C PHE A 100 -16.68 -11.51 3.58
N GLU A 101 -17.53 -10.56 3.95
CA GLU A 101 -18.87 -10.38 3.36
C GLU A 101 -18.91 -9.31 2.25
N VAL A 102 -17.83 -8.56 2.03
CA VAL A 102 -17.77 -7.51 1.00
C VAL A 102 -17.01 -7.96 -0.25
N GLN A 103 -17.35 -7.35 -1.39
CA GLN A 103 -16.72 -7.58 -2.69
C GLN A 103 -16.41 -6.21 -3.33
N PRO A 104 -15.23 -5.63 -3.05
CA PRO A 104 -14.84 -4.34 -3.62
C PRO A 104 -14.50 -4.45 -5.10
N GLU A 105 -14.69 -3.35 -5.81
CA GLU A 105 -14.22 -3.15 -7.20
C GLU A 105 -12.89 -2.38 -7.23
N LEU A 106 -12.48 -1.80 -6.09
CA LEU A 106 -11.21 -1.12 -5.90
C LEU A 106 -10.72 -1.34 -4.45
N ILE A 107 -9.42 -1.57 -4.28
CA ILE A 107 -8.77 -1.55 -2.97
C ILE A 107 -7.86 -0.35 -2.92
N ALA A 108 -8.14 0.62 -2.05
CA ALA A 108 -7.23 1.74 -1.81
C ALA A 108 -6.41 1.45 -0.56
N VAL A 109 -5.08 1.36 -0.68
CA VAL A 109 -4.18 1.17 0.47
C VAL A 109 -3.45 2.48 0.71
N LEU A 110 -3.71 3.07 1.87
CA LEU A 110 -3.14 4.34 2.27
C LEU A 110 -2.14 4.09 3.40
N ALA A 111 -0.92 4.58 3.26
CA ALA A 111 0.12 4.43 4.28
C ALA A 111 0.89 5.74 4.46
N PRO A 112 1.50 5.96 5.65
CA PRO A 112 2.43 7.06 5.82
C PRO A 112 3.68 6.84 4.97
N LEU A 113 4.31 7.94 4.57
CA LEU A 113 5.69 7.94 4.12
C LEU A 113 6.61 8.08 5.36
N HIS A 114 7.36 7.04 5.70
CA HIS A 114 8.25 7.08 6.88
C HIS A 114 9.51 7.91 6.66
N ARG A 115 9.97 7.99 5.41
CA ARG A 115 11.13 8.79 5.02
C ARG A 115 10.72 10.22 4.70
N PRO A 116 11.62 11.19 4.87
CA PRO A 116 11.39 12.52 4.32
C PRO A 116 11.12 12.44 2.81
N CYS A 117 10.15 13.23 2.35
CA CYS A 117 9.91 13.44 0.94
C CYS A 117 11.19 13.90 0.21
N LEU A 118 11.36 13.49 -1.05
CA LEU A 118 12.45 13.98 -1.88
C LEU A 118 12.41 15.50 -1.94
N ARG A 119 13.59 16.12 -1.91
CA ARG A 119 13.68 17.58 -1.84
C ARG A 119 12.92 18.27 -2.99
N GLU A 120 13.03 17.74 -4.21
CA GLU A 120 12.33 18.28 -5.38
C GLU A 120 10.81 18.25 -5.29
N ASP A 121 10.26 17.30 -4.54
CA ASP A 121 8.83 17.11 -4.34
C ASP A 121 8.36 17.96 -3.16
N ALA A 122 9.15 18.00 -2.08
CA ALA A 122 8.94 18.89 -0.94
C ALA A 122 8.96 20.38 -1.38
N ASP A 123 9.91 20.78 -2.22
CA ASP A 123 10.02 22.15 -2.76
C ASP A 123 8.79 22.53 -3.62
N LYS A 124 8.08 21.55 -4.18
CA LYS A 124 6.82 21.73 -4.94
C LYS A 124 5.56 21.58 -4.07
N GLY A 125 5.70 21.27 -2.78
CA GLY A 125 4.57 21.05 -1.86
C GLY A 125 3.86 19.71 -2.04
N ARG A 126 4.52 18.72 -2.66
CA ARG A 126 3.95 17.37 -2.84
C ARG A 126 3.93 16.64 -1.51
N SER A 127 2.81 15.99 -1.22
CA SER A 127 2.59 15.23 0.02
C SER A 127 1.83 13.94 -0.21
N ILE A 128 1.31 13.69 -1.41
CA ILE A 128 0.61 12.47 -1.80
C ILE A 128 1.34 11.84 -2.97
N PHE A 129 1.64 10.54 -2.87
CA PHE A 129 2.41 9.82 -3.87
C PHE A 129 1.67 8.56 -4.32
N CYS A 130 1.76 8.26 -5.61
CA CYS A 130 1.34 7.01 -6.23
C CYS A 130 2.45 6.45 -7.13
N PRO A 131 2.44 5.17 -7.48
CA PRO A 131 3.41 4.61 -8.43
C PRO A 131 3.20 5.15 -9.85
N GLU A 132 4.28 5.21 -10.62
CA GLU A 132 4.24 5.31 -12.08
C GLU A 132 3.92 3.94 -12.71
N SER A 133 4.33 2.87 -12.03
CA SER A 133 4.08 1.49 -12.42
C SER A 133 2.60 1.14 -12.53
N SER A 134 2.32 0.15 -13.37
CA SER A 134 0.97 -0.41 -13.60
C SER A 134 0.75 -1.76 -12.92
N LEU A 135 1.81 -2.35 -12.40
CA LEU A 135 1.82 -3.67 -11.80
C LEU A 135 2.74 -3.68 -10.58
N TRP A 136 2.37 -4.43 -9.56
CA TRP A 136 3.24 -4.75 -8.43
C TRP A 136 3.41 -6.27 -8.31
N GLU A 137 4.64 -6.75 -8.48
CA GLU A 137 5.02 -8.15 -8.36
C GLU A 137 5.45 -8.48 -6.93
N THR A 138 4.78 -9.46 -6.32
CA THR A 138 5.05 -9.97 -4.96
C THR A 138 5.36 -11.47 -5.04
N PRO A 139 5.93 -12.09 -3.99
CA PRO A 139 6.04 -13.55 -3.93
C PRO A 139 4.70 -14.28 -4.07
N GLY A 140 3.62 -13.62 -3.63
CA GLY A 140 2.24 -14.13 -3.70
C GLY A 140 1.60 -14.06 -5.10
N GLY A 141 2.23 -13.36 -6.05
CA GLY A 141 1.68 -13.08 -7.36
C GLY A 141 1.72 -11.59 -7.72
N LYS A 142 1.04 -11.24 -8.81
CA LYS A 142 1.05 -9.92 -9.42
C LYS A 142 -0.27 -9.19 -9.16
N ILE A 143 -0.17 -7.90 -8.85
CA ILE A 143 -1.31 -7.02 -8.57
C ILE A 143 -1.38 -5.93 -9.61
N GLU A 144 -2.54 -5.76 -10.23
CA GLU A 144 -2.80 -4.63 -11.13
C GLU A 144 -3.01 -3.35 -10.32
N LEU A 145 -2.32 -2.28 -10.72
CA LEU A 145 -2.48 -0.96 -10.11
C LEU A 145 -3.56 -0.17 -10.86
N ALA A 146 -4.39 0.56 -10.09
CA ALA A 146 -5.54 1.31 -10.59
C ALA A 146 -5.10 2.60 -11.31
N LEU A 147 -4.51 2.48 -12.50
CA LEU A 147 -3.97 3.61 -13.28
C LEU A 147 -4.98 4.75 -13.46
N SER A 148 -6.22 4.44 -13.83
CA SER A 148 -7.26 5.45 -14.04
C SER A 148 -7.60 6.21 -12.76
N SER A 149 -7.59 5.55 -11.60
CA SER A 149 -7.79 6.20 -10.30
C SER A 149 -6.59 7.04 -9.90
N MET A 150 -5.37 6.62 -10.22
CA MET A 150 -4.15 7.43 -9.99
C MET A 150 -4.14 8.69 -10.86
N ASP A 151 -4.53 8.57 -12.12
CA ASP A 151 -4.63 9.72 -13.04
C ASP A 151 -5.73 10.70 -12.59
N ALA A 152 -6.89 10.19 -12.14
CA ALA A 152 -7.95 11.02 -11.59
C ALA A 152 -7.51 11.78 -10.32
N LEU A 153 -6.72 11.14 -9.44
CA LEU A 153 -6.13 11.82 -8.28
C LEU A 153 -5.10 12.87 -8.70
N ALA A 154 -4.27 12.59 -9.71
CA ALA A 154 -3.30 13.55 -10.23
C ALA A 154 -3.99 14.83 -10.74
N GLU A 155 -5.13 14.68 -11.43
CA GLU A 155 -5.93 15.82 -11.89
C GLU A 155 -6.60 16.57 -10.72
N ALA A 156 -7.22 15.84 -9.79
CA ALA A 156 -7.97 16.44 -8.69
C ALA A 156 -7.10 17.08 -7.60
N LEU A 157 -5.86 16.60 -7.41
CA LEU A 157 -4.92 17.06 -6.40
C LEU A 157 -3.61 17.54 -7.04
N ALA A 158 -3.69 18.21 -8.19
CA ALA A 158 -2.54 18.60 -9.01
C ALA A 158 -1.46 19.46 -8.31
N THR A 159 -1.70 19.98 -7.11
CA THR A 159 -0.69 20.66 -6.26
C THR A 159 -0.04 19.74 -5.23
N ASP A 160 -0.77 18.76 -4.72
CA ASP A 160 -0.37 17.94 -3.57
C ASP A 160 0.18 16.57 -4.01
N PHE A 161 -0.07 16.17 -5.27
CA PHE A 161 0.12 14.81 -5.76
C PHE A 161 1.30 14.64 -6.71
N ASP A 162 2.02 13.53 -6.62
CA ASP A 162 3.01 13.12 -7.65
C ASP A 162 3.01 11.61 -7.89
N ARG A 163 3.54 11.17 -9.05
CA ARG A 163 3.75 9.75 -9.36
C ARG A 163 5.23 9.44 -9.42
N ASN A 164 5.70 8.55 -8.54
CA ASN A 164 7.11 8.17 -8.49
C ASN A 164 7.29 6.80 -7.82
N ASP A 165 7.84 5.85 -8.57
CA ASP A 165 8.06 4.47 -8.09
C ASP A 165 9.08 4.40 -6.94
N CYS A 166 10.01 5.35 -6.81
CA CYS A 166 11.08 5.26 -5.81
C CYS A 166 10.55 5.23 -4.37
N TYR A 167 9.47 5.95 -4.09
CA TYR A 167 8.86 5.95 -2.76
C TYR A 167 8.34 4.56 -2.37
N PHE A 168 7.82 3.80 -3.34
CA PHE A 168 7.24 2.48 -3.12
C PHE A 168 8.29 1.36 -3.12
N GLN A 169 9.48 1.62 -3.66
CA GLN A 169 10.63 0.72 -3.55
C GLN A 169 11.25 0.76 -2.15
N GLU A 170 11.27 1.94 -1.52
CA GLU A 170 11.82 2.10 -0.17
C GLU A 170 10.78 1.86 0.94
N GLU A 171 9.53 2.23 0.72
CA GLU A 171 8.49 2.15 1.75
C GLU A 171 7.81 0.77 1.77
N TYR A 172 7.77 0.16 2.95
CA TYR A 172 7.27 -1.20 3.16
C TYR A 172 5.82 -1.26 3.66
N ALA A 173 5.29 -0.14 4.16
CA ALA A 173 4.00 -0.12 4.85
C ALA A 173 2.79 -0.54 3.98
N ILE A 174 2.90 -0.37 2.66
CA ILE A 174 1.92 -0.88 1.68
C ILE A 174 2.26 -2.31 1.27
N GLU A 175 3.54 -2.59 1.00
CA GLU A 175 4.02 -3.88 0.52
C GLU A 175 3.57 -5.03 1.42
N LEU A 176 3.65 -4.83 2.74
CA LEU A 176 3.23 -5.82 3.76
C LEU A 176 1.77 -6.23 3.67
N LEU A 177 0.91 -5.39 3.10
CA LEU A 177 -0.53 -5.64 3.01
C LEU A 177 -0.90 -6.32 1.68
N LEU A 178 0.00 -6.32 0.70
CA LEU A 178 -0.23 -6.87 -0.63
C LEU A 178 -0.57 -8.37 -0.62
N PRO A 179 0.10 -9.23 0.17
CA PRO A 179 -0.26 -10.65 0.22
C PRO A 179 -1.70 -10.88 0.71
N PHE A 180 -2.18 -10.10 1.67
CA PHE A 180 -3.56 -10.18 2.16
C PHE A 180 -4.55 -9.71 1.08
N CYS A 181 -4.23 -8.61 0.38
CA CYS A 181 -5.05 -8.10 -0.72
C CYS A 181 -5.17 -9.12 -1.85
N LEU A 182 -4.04 -9.66 -2.33
CA LEU A 182 -4.00 -10.72 -3.36
C LEU A 182 -4.81 -11.94 -2.96
N ARG A 183 -4.65 -12.39 -1.72
CA ARG A 183 -5.33 -13.61 -1.27
C ARG A 183 -6.84 -13.42 -1.18
N ARG A 184 -7.27 -12.27 -0.67
CA ARG A 184 -8.69 -11.99 -0.42
C ARG A 184 -9.43 -11.52 -1.68
N PHE A 185 -8.74 -10.81 -2.57
CA PHE A 185 -9.30 -10.07 -3.70
C PHE A 185 -8.38 -10.15 -4.94
N PRO A 186 -8.14 -11.35 -5.50
CA PRO A 186 -7.09 -11.60 -6.50
C PRO A 186 -7.25 -10.88 -7.85
N SER A 187 -8.43 -10.31 -8.13
CA SER A 187 -8.74 -9.62 -9.40
C SER A 187 -9.19 -8.17 -9.19
N VAL A 188 -9.04 -7.65 -7.97
CA VAL A 188 -9.44 -6.28 -7.65
C VAL A 188 -8.21 -5.39 -7.78
N PRO A 189 -8.26 -4.32 -8.60
CA PRO A 189 -7.12 -3.43 -8.76
C PRO A 189 -6.81 -2.68 -7.45
N LEU A 190 -5.54 -2.38 -7.26
CA LEU A 190 -5.01 -1.71 -6.08
C LEU A 190 -4.69 -0.25 -6.39
N LEU A 191 -5.12 0.66 -5.55
CA LEU A 191 -4.72 2.07 -5.53
C LEU A 191 -3.80 2.30 -4.31
N PRO A 192 -2.47 2.17 -4.47
CA PRO A 192 -1.51 2.41 -3.40
C PRO A 192 -1.22 3.91 -3.30
N ILE A 193 -1.35 4.46 -2.09
CA ILE A 193 -1.16 5.88 -1.80
C ILE A 193 -0.23 6.02 -0.59
N LEU A 194 0.90 6.70 -0.79
CA LEU A 194 1.74 7.17 0.30
C LEU A 194 1.41 8.62 0.59
N ALA A 195 1.31 8.97 1.87
CA ALA A 195 1.09 10.32 2.31
C ALA A 195 2.20 10.76 3.28
N ASP A 196 2.82 11.91 3.00
CA ASP A 196 3.58 12.63 4.01
C ASP A 196 2.59 13.23 5.02
N LEU A 197 2.60 12.70 6.24
CA LEU A 197 1.68 13.10 7.31
C LEU A 197 2.37 14.00 8.35
N ASN A 198 3.51 14.61 7.99
CA ASN A 198 4.21 15.55 8.86
C ASN A 198 3.53 16.93 8.83
N GLY A 199 2.44 17.05 9.59
CA GLY A 199 1.74 18.30 9.83
C GLY A 199 0.43 18.45 9.05
N GLU A 200 -0.24 19.58 9.28
CA GLU A 200 -1.64 19.82 8.87
C GLU A 200 -1.85 19.77 7.36
N ALA A 201 -0.90 20.26 6.56
CA ALA A 201 -1.01 20.24 5.10
C ALA A 201 -1.13 18.82 4.55
N GLY A 202 -0.31 17.88 5.06
CA GLY A 202 -0.37 16.47 4.71
C GLY A 202 -1.69 15.81 5.12
N TRP A 203 -2.19 16.12 6.32
CA TRP A 203 -3.48 15.59 6.78
C TRP A 203 -4.64 16.08 5.92
N LEU A 204 -4.62 17.35 5.52
CA LEU A 204 -5.63 17.92 4.64
C LEU A 204 -5.56 17.28 3.25
N ALA A 205 -4.36 17.08 2.69
CA ALA A 205 -4.18 16.38 1.41
C ALA A 205 -4.69 14.94 1.49
N ALA A 206 -4.36 14.19 2.55
CA ALA A 206 -4.88 12.84 2.78
C ALA A 206 -6.42 12.81 2.91
N SER A 207 -7.00 13.82 3.56
CA SER A 207 -8.46 13.98 3.66
C SER A 207 -9.11 14.19 2.28
N LYS A 208 -8.50 15.02 1.43
CA LYS A 208 -8.95 15.23 0.04
C LYS A 208 -8.91 13.92 -0.76
N VAL A 209 -7.84 13.13 -0.61
CA VAL A 209 -7.72 11.81 -1.27
C VAL A 209 -8.84 10.89 -0.84
N LEU A 210 -9.05 10.70 0.47
CA LEU A 210 -10.09 9.82 0.98
C LEU A 210 -11.49 10.25 0.51
N LYS A 211 -11.77 11.56 0.50
CA LYS A 211 -13.02 12.12 -0.01
C LYS A 211 -13.19 11.87 -1.51
N HIS A 212 -12.13 12.05 -2.29
CA HIS A 212 -12.16 11.82 -3.74
C HIS A 212 -12.40 10.34 -4.05
N VAL A 213 -11.62 9.44 -3.45
CA VAL A 213 -11.72 7.99 -3.68
C VAL A 213 -13.08 7.45 -3.27
N SER A 214 -13.58 7.81 -2.07
CA SER A 214 -14.88 7.33 -1.60
C SER A 214 -16.05 7.82 -2.44
N ALA A 215 -15.99 9.06 -2.96
CA ALA A 215 -17.02 9.61 -3.83
C ALA A 215 -16.99 9.04 -5.25
N ALA A 216 -15.80 8.89 -5.84
CA ALA A 216 -15.63 8.40 -7.21
C ALA A 216 -15.85 6.88 -7.32
N HIS A 217 -15.58 6.14 -6.24
CA HIS A 217 -15.59 4.69 -6.24
C HIS A 217 -16.42 4.16 -5.04
N PRO A 218 -17.75 4.07 -5.14
CA PRO A 218 -18.64 3.67 -4.05
C PRO A 218 -18.48 2.19 -3.64
N LYS A 219 -17.77 1.37 -4.41
CA LYS A 219 -17.43 -0.03 -4.07
C LYS A 219 -15.97 -0.20 -3.68
N THR A 220 -15.41 0.78 -2.95
CA THR A 220 -14.01 0.74 -2.50
C THR A 220 -13.88 0.18 -1.10
N LEU A 221 -12.92 -0.73 -0.93
CA LEU A 221 -12.36 -1.04 0.39
C LEU A 221 -11.11 -0.18 0.60
N ILE A 222 -11.13 0.64 1.64
CA ILE A 222 -10.02 1.48 2.07
C ILE A 222 -9.26 0.74 3.18
N ILE A 223 -7.96 0.58 3.01
CA ILE A 223 -7.08 -0.05 4.00
C ILE A 223 -6.08 1.02 4.45
N ILE A 224 -6.20 1.46 5.69
CA ILE A 224 -5.31 2.46 6.27
C ILE A 224 -4.25 1.74 7.08
N SER A 225 -3.02 1.85 6.60
CA SER A 225 -1.83 1.28 7.19
C SER A 225 -1.29 2.23 8.26
N SER A 226 -1.42 1.88 9.53
CA SER A 226 -1.01 2.72 10.67
C SER A 226 -0.61 1.89 11.89
N ASN A 227 0.57 2.15 12.43
CA ASN A 227 0.98 1.61 13.73
C ASN A 227 0.47 2.50 14.89
N PRO A 228 0.09 1.93 16.05
CA PRO A 228 -0.23 2.70 17.26
C PRO A 228 0.95 3.61 17.67
N ASP A 229 0.64 4.74 18.30
CA ASP A 229 1.60 5.71 18.87
C ASP A 229 2.58 6.38 17.87
N SER A 230 2.35 6.26 16.57
CA SER A 230 3.04 7.07 15.56
C SER A 230 2.39 8.45 15.41
N SER A 231 3.19 9.50 15.17
CA SER A 231 2.65 10.82 14.76
C SER A 231 1.73 10.70 13.54
N CYS A 232 1.98 9.70 12.69
CA CYS A 232 1.18 9.31 11.53
C CYS A 232 -0.22 8.80 11.88
N GLY A 233 -0.38 8.10 13.01
CA GLY A 233 -1.68 7.58 13.47
C GLY A 233 -2.68 8.70 13.78
N ASN A 234 -2.21 9.81 14.34
CA ASN A 234 -3.05 11.00 14.55
C ASN A 234 -3.49 11.63 13.23
N GLY A 235 -2.61 11.65 12.22
CA GLY A 235 -2.92 12.20 10.89
C GLY A 235 -4.07 11.48 10.18
N TRP A 236 -4.08 10.13 10.22
CA TRP A 236 -5.18 9.36 9.64
C TRP A 236 -6.50 9.49 10.40
N ILE A 237 -6.46 9.58 11.74
CA ILE A 237 -7.66 9.83 12.55
C ILE A 237 -8.28 11.18 12.17
N HIS A 238 -7.46 12.24 12.03
CA HIS A 238 -7.94 13.54 11.57
C HIS A 238 -8.54 13.47 10.17
N ALA A 239 -7.94 12.72 9.25
CA ALA A 239 -8.46 12.58 7.89
C ALA A 239 -9.78 11.79 7.84
N LEU A 240 -9.89 10.73 8.64
CA LEU A 240 -11.10 9.91 8.76
C LEU A 240 -12.27 10.65 9.41
N ASP A 241 -12.00 11.49 10.42
CA ASP A 241 -13.05 12.26 11.11
C ASP A 241 -13.85 13.14 10.13
N GLN A 242 -13.16 13.72 9.13
CA GLN A 242 -13.78 14.55 8.09
C GLN A 242 -14.75 13.81 7.15
N ILE A 243 -14.71 12.48 7.12
CA ILE A 243 -15.50 11.64 6.19
C ILE A 243 -16.31 10.55 6.90
N SER A 244 -16.30 10.53 8.24
CA SER A 244 -16.90 9.48 9.09
C SER A 244 -18.40 9.25 8.83
N ASN A 245 -19.14 10.28 8.41
CA ASN A 245 -20.57 10.17 8.05
C ASN A 245 -20.84 9.44 6.72
N SER A 246 -19.79 9.09 5.96
CA SER A 246 -19.88 8.48 4.62
C SER A 246 -19.28 7.08 4.52
N LEU A 247 -18.73 6.55 5.62
CA LEU A 247 -17.94 5.31 5.63
C LEU A 247 -18.25 4.45 6.88
N GLU A 248 -18.49 3.16 6.66
CA GLU A 248 -18.41 2.17 7.74
C GLU A 248 -16.92 1.89 8.03
N TRP A 249 -16.50 1.97 9.29
CA TRP A 249 -15.11 1.70 9.67
C TRP A 249 -15.01 0.81 10.91
N ILE A 250 -13.95 0.00 10.95
CA ILE A 250 -13.65 -0.89 12.08
C ILE A 250 -12.21 -0.63 12.54
N PRO A 251 -11.98 -0.24 13.81
CA PRO A 251 -10.63 -0.20 14.37
C PRO A 251 -10.07 -1.62 14.45
N GLY A 252 -8.86 -1.82 13.93
CA GLY A 252 -8.12 -3.08 14.07
C GLY A 252 -7.65 -3.29 15.51
N GLY A 253 -8.49 -3.91 16.34
CA GLY A 253 -8.15 -4.34 17.70
C GLY A 253 -8.02 -3.21 18.73
N GLN A 254 -8.31 -3.51 20.00
CA GLN A 254 -7.89 -2.62 21.08
C GLN A 254 -6.37 -2.70 21.20
N SER A 255 -5.68 -1.57 21.08
CA SER A 255 -4.32 -1.44 21.61
C SER A 255 -4.35 -1.83 23.10
N PRO A 256 -3.37 -2.60 23.61
CA PRO A 256 -3.22 -2.71 25.07
C PRO A 256 -3.07 -1.29 25.65
N PRO A 257 -3.54 -1.04 26.89
CA PRO A 257 -3.46 0.28 27.49
C PRO A 257 -2.02 0.78 27.47
N ILE A 258 -1.82 1.98 26.92
CA ILE A 258 -0.54 2.68 26.81
C ILE A 258 -0.04 2.98 28.23
N THR A 259 0.73 2.05 28.81
CA THR A 259 1.74 2.43 29.80
C THR A 259 2.99 2.81 29.02
N ALA A 260 3.25 4.10 28.96
CA ALA A 260 4.45 4.68 28.37
C ALA A 260 5.70 4.02 28.97
N THR A 261 6.35 3.16 28.18
CA THR A 261 7.77 2.86 28.39
C THR A 261 8.49 3.16 27.10
N LYS A 262 9.22 4.28 27.13
CA LYS A 262 10.32 4.63 26.23
C LYS A 262 11.18 3.39 26.01
N GLU A 263 11.40 3.03 24.75
CA GLU A 263 12.66 2.51 24.19
C GLU A 263 12.36 1.86 22.84
N TRP A 264 12.41 2.66 21.77
CA TRP A 264 12.66 2.15 20.41
C TRP A 264 13.47 3.22 19.67
N ILE A 265 14.80 3.09 19.77
CA ILE A 265 15.76 3.46 18.71
C ILE A 265 16.14 2.14 18.05
#